data_AF-U2LTQ9-F1
#
_entry.id   AF-U2LTQ9-F1
#
_cell.length_a   1.000
_cell.length_b   1.000
_cell.length_c   1.000
_cell.angle_alpha   90.00
_cell.angle_beta   90.00
_cell.angle_gamma   90.00
#
_symmetry.space_group_name_H-M   'P 1'
#
loop_
_entity.id
_entity.type
_entity.pdbx_description
1 polymer ?
#
loop_
_entity_poly.entity_id
_entity_poly.type
_entity_poly.pdbx_seq_one_letter_code
_entity_poly.pdbx_strand_id
1 'polypeptide(L)'
;MHTKKVFFIVEIGINHNGDMELLEEMASEGRYTFISTGMSTWEEADAAVAVFRRHGCPFELLHCNSTYPMAVEDANLLLIPEIRNRYNVPTGFSSHETGDVATIGVVLVTTDPGGTNAIT
;
A
#
# COMPACT_ATOMS: atom_id res chain seq x y z
N MET A 1 16.49 14.41 18.21
CA MET A 1 15.48 13.51 17.64
C MET A 1 16.05 12.93 16.37
N HIS A 2 16.40 11.64 16.35
CA HIS A 2 16.74 10.95 15.11
C HIS A 2 15.42 10.72 14.37
N THR A 3 15.25 11.32 13.19
CA THR A 3 14.12 10.96 12.32
C THR A 3 14.27 9.48 11.99
N LYS A 4 13.33 8.64 12.45
CA LYS A 4 13.27 7.26 12.00
C LYS A 4 13.10 7.31 10.49
N LYS A 5 14.10 6.86 9.75
CA LYS A 5 14.02 6.82 8.29
C LYS A 5 12.85 5.91 7.91
N VAL A 6 12.12 6.26 6.86
CA VAL A 6 10.93 5.53 6.38
C VAL A 6 11.31 4.73 5.13
N PHE A 7 10.61 3.64 4.84
CA PHE A 7 10.76 2.90 3.61
C PHE A 7 9.54 3.02 2.71
N PHE A 8 9.81 2.99 1.41
CA PHE A 8 8.79 2.97 0.36
C PHE A 8 9.06 1.76 -0.52
N ILE A 9 8.11 0.84 -0.57
CA ILE A 9 8.07 -0.25 -1.52
C ILE A 9 7.12 0.19 -2.63
N VAL A 10 7.70 0.47 -3.79
CA VAL A 10 7.02 1.16 -4.91
C VAL A 10 5.90 0.31 -5.52
N GLU A 11 6.07 -1.01 -5.57
CA GLU A 11 5.16 -1.96 -6.23
C GLU A 11 5.48 -3.36 -5.68
N ILE A 12 4.52 -4.07 -5.06
CA ILE A 12 4.80 -5.45 -4.65
C ILE A 12 4.74 -6.46 -5.81
N GLY A 13 3.90 -6.23 -6.81
CA GLY A 13 3.67 -7.18 -7.91
C GLY A 13 4.77 -7.21 -8.96
N ILE A 14 5.50 -6.10 -9.15
CA ILE A 14 6.66 -6.06 -10.06
C ILE A 14 8.00 -6.30 -9.36
N ASN A 15 8.18 -5.85 -8.12
CA ASN A 15 9.46 -6.02 -7.43
C ASN A 15 9.58 -7.37 -6.68
N HIS A 16 8.50 -8.13 -6.50
CA HIS A 16 8.52 -9.38 -5.71
C HIS A 16 8.05 -10.61 -6.47
N ASN A 17 8.21 -10.63 -7.78
CA ASN A 17 8.28 -11.88 -8.53
C ASN A 17 9.58 -12.67 -8.17
N GLY A 18 9.99 -12.72 -6.89
CA GLY A 18 11.12 -13.54 -6.44
C GLY A 18 11.88 -13.07 -5.19
N ASP A 19 11.93 -11.78 -4.83
CA ASP A 19 12.85 -11.33 -3.77
C ASP A 19 12.18 -11.20 -2.40
N MET A 20 11.70 -12.33 -1.88
CA MET A 20 11.25 -12.42 -0.49
C MET A 20 12.39 -12.12 0.49
N GLU A 21 13.66 -12.31 0.10
CA GLU A 21 14.81 -12.00 0.94
C GLU A 21 14.92 -10.49 1.18
N LEU A 22 14.70 -9.67 0.15
CA LEU A 22 14.64 -8.22 0.28
C LEU A 22 13.49 -7.77 1.20
N LEU A 23 12.30 -8.37 1.08
CA LEU A 23 11.19 -8.07 2.00
C LEU A 23 11.54 -8.42 3.45
N GLU A 24 12.19 -9.56 3.67
CA GLU A 24 12.65 -9.97 5.00
C GLU A 24 13.70 -9.01 5.55
N GLU A 25 14.66 -8.57 4.72
CA GLU A 25 15.69 -7.59 5.10
C GLU A 25 15.05 -6.26 5.48
N MET A 26 14.18 -5.71 4.61
CA MET A 26 13.48 -4.45 4.87
C MET A 26 12.61 -4.52 6.13
N ALA A 27 11.87 -5.62 6.32
CA ALA A 27 11.03 -5.81 7.50
C ALA A 27 11.86 -5.94 8.78
N SER A 28 13.02 -6.61 8.72
CA SER A 28 13.93 -6.79 9.87
C SER A 28 14.51 -5.47 10.40
N GLU A 29 14.56 -4.41 9.59
CA GLU A 29 14.99 -3.08 10.04
C GLU A 29 13.96 -2.40 10.98
N GLY A 30 12.71 -2.89 11.03
CA GLY A 30 11.67 -2.36 11.94
C GLY A 30 11.26 -0.92 11.65
N ARG A 31 11.44 -0.47 10.41
CA ARG A 31 11.13 0.90 9.96
C ARG A 31 9.74 0.96 9.36
N TYR A 32 9.02 2.05 9.62
CA TYR A 32 7.71 2.24 9.01
C TYR A 32 7.82 2.15 7.48
N THR A 33 6.97 1.33 6.87
CA THR A 33 7.07 1.01 5.45
C THR A 33 5.73 1.24 4.75
N PHE A 34 5.75 2.06 3.70
CA PHE A 34 4.64 2.19 2.75
C PHE A 34 4.79 1.13 1.66
N ILE A 35 3.71 0.40 1.35
CA ILE A 35 3.76 -0.73 0.43
C ILE A 35 2.65 -0.61 -0.61
N SER A 36 2.99 -0.27 -1.85
CA SER A 36 2.01 -0.25 -2.94
C SER A 36 1.70 -1.64 -3.46
N THR A 37 0.41 -1.88 -3.75
CA THR A 37 -0.16 -3.19 -4.16
C THR A 37 -0.40 -3.31 -5.67
N GLY A 38 0.17 -2.40 -6.46
CA GLY A 38 0.05 -2.44 -7.92
C GLY A 38 0.65 -3.72 -8.51
N MET A 39 0.06 -4.17 -9.62
CA MET A 39 0.42 -5.40 -10.35
C MET A 39 0.46 -6.67 -9.49
N SER A 40 -0.20 -6.67 -8.32
CA SER A 40 -0.11 -7.74 -7.33
C SER A 40 -1.39 -8.57 -7.29
N THR A 41 -1.22 -9.86 -7.09
CA THR A 41 -2.28 -10.79 -6.68
C THR A 41 -2.54 -10.70 -5.18
N TRP A 42 -3.68 -11.23 -4.74
CA TRP A 42 -3.98 -11.33 -3.30
C TRP A 42 -2.99 -12.24 -2.57
N GLU A 43 -2.52 -13.30 -3.22
CA GLU A 43 -1.53 -14.23 -2.68
C GLU A 43 -0.19 -13.55 -2.41
N GLU A 44 0.26 -12.66 -3.32
CA GLU A 44 1.48 -11.87 -3.14
C GLU A 44 1.33 -10.84 -2.01
N ALA A 45 0.17 -10.17 -1.94
CA ALA A 45 -0.14 -9.25 -0.86
C ALA A 45 -0.19 -9.97 0.51
N ASP A 46 -0.78 -11.16 0.57
CA ASP A 46 -0.80 -12.00 1.77
C ASP A 46 0.62 -12.37 2.23
N ALA A 47 1.49 -12.77 1.29
CA ALA A 47 2.87 -13.12 1.56
C ALA A 47 3.68 -11.93 2.12
N ALA A 48 3.55 -10.75 1.51
CA ALA A 48 4.21 -9.53 1.99
C ALA A 48 3.70 -9.15 3.39
N VAL A 49 2.38 -9.14 3.61
CA VAL A 49 1.79 -8.85 4.92
C VAL A 49 2.27 -9.83 6.00
N ALA A 50 2.41 -11.12 5.66
CA ALA A 50 2.91 -12.13 6.58
C ALA A 50 4.37 -11.86 7.00
N VAL A 51 5.22 -11.36 6.10
CA VAL A 51 6.61 -10.97 6.41
C VAL A 51 6.63 -9.83 7.42
N PHE A 52 5.97 -8.70 7.11
CA PHE A 52 6.00 -7.52 7.98
C PHE A 52 5.40 -7.82 9.37
N ARG A 53 4.31 -8.60 9.43
CA ARG A 53 3.72 -9.03 10.71
C ARG A 53 4.65 -9.91 11.52
N ARG A 54 5.35 -10.87 10.89
CA ARG A 54 6.30 -11.76 11.58
C ARG A 54 7.46 -10.99 12.22
N HIS A 55 7.94 -9.93 11.56
CA HIS A 55 8.97 -9.04 12.11
C HIS A 55 8.45 -7.99 13.09
N GLY A 56 7.13 -7.86 13.26
CA GLY A 56 6.53 -6.77 14.03
C GLY A 56 6.85 -5.38 13.46
N CYS A 57 7.15 -5.32 12.16
CA CYS A 57 7.51 -4.09 11.47
C CYS A 57 6.22 -3.32 11.10
N PRO A 58 6.09 -2.03 11.44
CA PRO A 58 4.89 -1.27 11.14
C PRO A 58 4.83 -0.92 9.65
N PHE A 59 3.66 -1.08 9.04
CA PHE A 59 3.47 -0.82 7.61
C PHE A 59 2.04 -0.38 7.31
N GLU A 60 1.86 0.15 6.10
CA GLU A 60 0.56 0.42 5.50
C GLU A 60 0.55 0.04 4.03
N LEU A 61 -0.63 -0.26 3.51
CA LEU A 61 -0.82 -0.72 2.14
C LEU A 61 -1.43 0.38 1.28
N LEU A 62 -0.85 0.65 0.11
CA LEU A 62 -1.36 1.63 -0.84
C LEU A 62 -2.00 0.87 -2.01
N HIS A 63 -3.27 1.14 -2.30
CA HIS A 63 -3.88 0.71 -3.55
C HIS A 63 -3.21 1.45 -4.71
N CYS A 64 -2.90 0.75 -5.80
CA CYS A 64 -2.23 1.31 -6.96
C CYS A 64 -2.68 0.60 -8.24
N ASN A 65 -2.83 1.35 -9.33
CA ASN A 65 -2.88 0.81 -10.69
C ASN A 65 -1.66 1.32 -11.47
N SER A 66 -0.84 0.39 -11.93
CA SER A 66 0.50 0.65 -12.48
C SER A 66 0.51 0.92 -13.99
N THR A 67 -0.57 1.50 -14.50
CA THR A 67 -0.65 2.01 -15.86
C THR A 67 -0.21 3.48 -15.86
N TYR A 68 0.58 3.89 -16.87
CA TYR A 68 1.18 5.23 -16.93
C TYR A 68 0.85 5.94 -18.26
N PRO A 69 -0.02 6.96 -18.28
CA PRO A 69 -0.88 7.38 -17.16
C PRO A 69 -2.05 6.40 -16.94
N MET A 70 -2.50 6.31 -15.70
CA MET A 70 -3.69 5.55 -15.33
C MET A 70 -4.94 6.30 -15.80
N ALA A 71 -5.84 5.62 -16.52
CA ALA A 71 -7.16 6.16 -16.81
C ALA A 71 -7.99 6.25 -15.52
N VAL A 72 -8.78 7.31 -15.36
CA VAL A 72 -9.55 7.54 -14.11
C VAL A 72 -10.52 6.39 -13.82
N GLU A 73 -11.09 5.81 -14.88
CA GLU A 73 -12.02 4.69 -14.81
C GLU A 73 -11.35 3.40 -14.27
N ASP A 74 -10.04 3.28 -14.45
CA ASP A 74 -9.26 2.11 -14.02
C ASP A 74 -8.72 2.26 -12.59
N ALA A 75 -9.01 3.37 -11.90
CA ALA A 75 -8.50 3.65 -10.56
C ALA A 75 -8.99 2.67 -9.49
N ASN A 76 -10.19 2.09 -9.67
CA ASN A 76 -10.79 1.09 -8.78
C ASN A 76 -10.64 1.40 -7.27
N LEU A 77 -11.03 2.62 -6.86
CA LEU A 77 -10.84 3.11 -5.48
C LEU A 77 -11.58 2.27 -4.42
N LEU A 78 -12.56 1.46 -4.81
CA LEU A 78 -13.27 0.54 -3.93
C LEU A 78 -12.39 -0.59 -3.39
N LEU A 79 -11.21 -0.83 -3.98
CA LEU A 79 -10.26 -1.80 -3.45
C LEU A 79 -9.63 -1.35 -2.13
N ILE A 80 -9.57 -0.04 -1.86
CA ILE A 80 -8.97 0.52 -0.63
C ILE A 80 -9.68 -0.02 0.64
N PRO A 81 -11.02 0.09 0.79
CA PRO A 81 -11.70 -0.50 1.93
C PRO A 81 -11.63 -2.04 1.94
N GLU A 82 -11.53 -2.71 0.80
CA GLU A 82 -11.34 -4.17 0.77
C GLU A 82 -9.98 -4.59 1.35
N ILE A 83 -8.90 -3.92 0.94
CA ILE A 83 -7.54 -4.13 1.47
C ILE A 83 -7.54 -3.88 2.99
N ARG A 84 -8.20 -2.80 3.44
CA ARG A 84 -8.33 -2.47 4.86
C ARG A 84 -9.04 -3.57 5.63
N ASN A 85 -10.19 -4.04 5.13
CA ASN A 85 -10.96 -5.09 5.78
C ASN A 85 -10.21 -6.43 5.83
N ARG A 86 -9.45 -6.76 4.76
CA ARG A 86 -8.65 -8.00 4.69
C ARG A 86 -7.49 -8.01 5.67
N TYR A 87 -6.76 -6.89 5.76
CA TYR A 87 -5.49 -6.84 6.48
C TYR A 87 -5.52 -6.08 7.80
N ASN A 88 -6.59 -5.33 8.08
CA ASN A 88 -6.74 -4.53 9.29
C ASN A 88 -5.49 -3.66 9.58
N VAL A 89 -5.00 -3.00 8.53
CA VAL A 89 -3.85 -2.07 8.56
C VAL A 89 -4.28 -0.72 7.95
N PRO A 90 -3.53 0.37 8.20
CA PRO A 90 -3.77 1.62 7.48
C PRO A 90 -3.65 1.38 5.97
N THR A 91 -4.47 2.08 5.21
CA THR A 91 -4.53 1.95 3.75
C THR A 91 -4.64 3.30 3.08
N GLY A 92 -3.89 3.49 1.99
CA GLY A 92 -3.89 4.71 1.18
C GLY A 92 -4.01 4.42 -0.32
N PHE A 93 -3.61 5.39 -1.14
CA PHE A 93 -3.67 5.32 -2.60
C PHE A 93 -2.39 5.89 -3.21
N SER A 94 -1.79 5.15 -4.15
CA SER A 94 -0.65 5.60 -4.95
C SER A 94 -1.13 5.79 -6.40
N SER A 95 -1.15 7.04 -6.86
CA SER A 95 -1.75 7.42 -8.15
C SER A 95 -0.71 7.50 -9.27
N HIS A 96 -1.14 7.12 -10.47
CA HIS A 96 -0.42 7.35 -11.73
C HIS A 96 -1.29 8.11 -12.76
N GLU A 97 -2.35 8.78 -12.31
CA GLU A 97 -3.18 9.63 -13.17
C GLU A 97 -2.44 10.91 -13.59
N THR A 98 -2.92 11.60 -14.64
CA THR A 98 -2.42 12.93 -15.04
C THR A 98 -3.17 14.09 -14.37
N GLY A 99 -4.39 13.85 -13.91
CA GLY A 99 -5.21 14.82 -13.16
C GLY A 99 -5.17 14.58 -11.65
N ASP A 100 -6.24 14.94 -10.95
CA ASP A 100 -6.36 14.72 -9.50
C ASP A 100 -7.69 14.06 -9.13
N VAL A 101 -8.47 13.60 -10.11
CA VAL A 101 -9.86 13.16 -9.90
C VAL A 101 -9.92 11.90 -9.05
N ALA A 102 -9.08 10.90 -9.37
CA ALA A 102 -9.00 9.68 -8.57
C ALA A 102 -8.47 10.00 -7.18
N THR A 103 -7.41 10.81 -7.08
CA THR A 103 -6.79 11.23 -5.81
C THR A 103 -7.78 11.95 -4.89
N ILE A 104 -8.60 12.86 -5.42
CA ILE A 104 -9.66 13.53 -4.65
C ILE A 104 -10.75 12.53 -4.24
N GLY A 105 -11.12 11.61 -5.13
CA GLY A 105 -12.10 10.55 -4.87
C GLY A 105 -11.73 9.64 -3.71
N VAL A 106 -10.44 9.48 -3.40
CA VAL A 106 -9.94 8.68 -2.27
C VAL A 106 -10.60 9.09 -0.94
N VAL A 107 -10.83 10.38 -0.72
CA VAL A 107 -11.46 10.91 0.52
C VAL A 107 -12.84 10.29 0.77
N LEU A 108 -13.58 9.95 -0.30
CA LEU A 108 -14.91 9.36 -0.19
C LEU A 108 -14.88 7.89 0.23
N VAL A 109 -13.78 7.19 -0.03
CA VAL A 109 -13.63 5.74 0.25
C VAL A 109 -12.72 5.44 1.44
N THR A 110 -11.92 6.41 1.88
CA THR A 110 -11.02 6.25 3.03
C THR A 110 -11.62 6.72 4.35
N THR A 111 -12.73 7.46 4.33
CA THR A 111 -13.40 7.96 5.54
C THR A 111 -13.97 6.80 6.38
N ASP A 112 -13.34 6.57 7.53
CA ASP A 112 -13.85 5.67 8.57
C ASP A 112 -14.77 6.46 9.51
N PRO A 113 -15.97 5.96 9.89
CA PRO A 113 -16.75 6.52 10.99
C PRO A 113 -15.99 6.62 12.34
N GLY A 114 -14.84 5.94 12.50
CA GLY A 114 -13.96 5.99 13.67
C GLY A 114 -12.84 7.06 13.67
N GLY A 115 -12.63 7.81 12.58
CA GLY A 115 -11.79 9.03 12.59
C GLY A 115 -10.28 8.86 12.43
N THR A 116 -9.76 7.67 12.12
CA THR A 116 -8.33 7.50 11.74
C THR A 116 -8.14 7.80 10.25
N ASN A 117 -8.25 9.09 9.89
CA ASN A 117 -7.92 9.57 8.56
C ASN A 117 -6.40 9.52 8.35
N ALA A 118 -5.89 8.40 7.85
CA ALA A 118 -4.62 8.40 7.14
C ALA A 118 -4.94 8.48 5.64
N ILE A 119 -5.06 9.73 5.14
CA ILE A 119 -4.77 9.97 3.74
C ILE A 119 -3.25 10.08 3.70
N THR A 120 -2.58 8.97 3.43
CA THR A 120 -1.17 9.01 3.04
C THR A 120 -1.09 9.07 1.53
#